data_AF-A0AAD1C919-F1
#
_entry.id   AF-A0AAD1C919-F1
#
_cell.length_a   1.000
_cell.length_b   1.000
_cell.length_c   1.000
_cell.angle_alpha   90.00
_cell.angle_beta   90.00
_cell.angle_gamma   90.00
#
_symmetry.space_group_name_H-M   'P 1'
#
loop_
_entity.id
_entity.type
_entity.pdbx_description
1 polymer ?
#
loop_
_entity_poly.entity_id
_entity_poly.type
_entity_poly.pdbx_seq_one_letter_code
_entity_poly.pdbx_strand_id
1 'polypeptide(L)'
;MRCKHQVQYLALLRGVMPMGPNRIPKMSDLVQLLETSGLDNVSSYIQSGNVICETSISAKELARHIHQLILEKIGANLAIIVKEKSDLEKAILQNPLPEELDSSRIHLVFTNSHISTERLTEVREMNFTDEIFAVGETCLYMYLPRDARIKKLNNNFLEKKLGIIATTRKLSVIKKLIDRMD
;
A
#
# COMPACT_ATOMS: atom_id res chain seq x y z
N MET A 1 31.97 -15.10 -1.21
CA MET A 1 30.78 -14.52 -0.58
C MET A 1 29.77 -14.25 -1.68
N ARG A 2 28.61 -14.92 -1.71
CA ARG A 2 27.54 -14.56 -2.65
C ARG A 2 26.90 -13.28 -2.12
N CYS A 3 27.02 -12.17 -2.86
CA CYS A 3 26.17 -11.00 -2.64
C CYS A 3 24.73 -11.50 -2.72
N LYS A 4 24.03 -11.56 -1.58
CA LYS A 4 22.59 -11.82 -1.61
C LYS A 4 21.97 -10.66 -2.39
N HIS A 5 21.27 -10.96 -3.46
CA HIS A 5 20.51 -9.93 -4.17
C HIS A 5 19.46 -9.41 -3.17
N GLN A 6 19.60 -8.15 -2.78
CA GLN A 6 18.65 -7.48 -1.91
C GLN A 6 17.63 -6.77 -2.78
N VAL A 7 16.37 -6.96 -2.44
CA VAL A 7 15.23 -6.33 -3.11
C VAL A 7 14.74 -5.22 -2.21
N GLN A 8 14.44 -4.08 -2.81
CA GLN A 8 13.92 -2.92 -2.11
C GLN A 8 12.39 -2.94 -2.13
N TYR A 9 11.80 -2.86 -0.94
CA TYR A 9 10.39 -3.02 -0.70
C TYR A 9 9.78 -1.80 -0.02
N LEU A 10 8.52 -1.53 -0.36
CA LEU A 10 7.61 -0.69 0.40
C LEU A 10 6.62 -1.59 1.17
N ALA A 11 6.66 -1.52 2.49
CA ALA A 11 5.67 -2.10 3.38
C ALA A 11 4.63 -1.04 3.80
N LEU A 12 3.39 -1.27 3.40
CA LEU A 12 2.20 -0.47 3.71
C LEU A 12 1.44 -1.10 4.87
N LEU A 13 1.43 -0.42 6.01
CA LEU A 13 0.71 -0.87 7.20
C LEU A 13 -0.75 -0.39 7.10
N ARG A 14 -1.68 -1.34 7.09
CA ARG A 14 -3.12 -1.04 6.99
C ARG A 14 -3.69 -0.64 8.34
N GLY A 15 -4.27 0.55 8.40
CA GLY A 15 -5.03 1.00 9.58
C GLY A 15 -4.17 1.48 10.75
N VAL A 16 -2.95 1.97 10.48
CA VAL A 16 -2.13 2.66 11.48
C VAL A 16 -2.89 3.86 12.03
N MET A 17 -2.94 3.95 13.36
CA MET A 17 -3.53 5.09 14.06
C MET A 17 -2.52 5.69 15.05
N PRO A 18 -2.66 6.98 15.41
CA PRO A 18 -1.85 7.59 16.46
C PRO A 18 -2.26 7.11 17.87
N MET A 19 -3.46 6.54 18.02
CA MET A 19 -4.05 6.06 19.28
C MET A 19 -4.92 4.80 19.04
N GLY A 20 -5.24 4.05 20.10
CA GLY A 20 -6.10 2.86 20.04
C GLY A 20 -5.36 1.53 19.82
N PRO A 21 -6.09 0.44 19.51
CA PRO A 21 -5.51 -0.91 19.43
C PRO A 21 -4.53 -1.09 18.26
N ASN A 22 -4.69 -0.32 17.18
CA ASN A 22 -3.81 -0.34 16.01
C ASN A 22 -2.75 0.78 16.05
N ARG A 23 -2.35 1.17 17.26
CA ARG A 23 -1.48 2.31 17.46
C ARG A 23 -0.03 1.98 17.14
N ILE A 24 0.60 2.83 16.31
CA ILE A 24 2.04 2.94 16.21
C ILE A 24 2.42 4.33 16.75
N PRO A 25 2.91 4.43 18.01
CA PRO A 25 3.12 5.73 18.65
C PRO A 25 4.14 6.59 17.93
N LYS A 26 5.25 5.97 17.49
CA LYS A 26 6.34 6.62 16.79
C LYS A 26 6.84 5.71 15.67
N MET A 27 6.87 6.23 14.46
CA MET A 27 7.40 5.48 13.31
C MET A 27 8.91 5.27 13.41
N SER A 28 9.64 6.16 14.10
CA SER A 28 11.08 5.99 14.37
C SER A 28 11.39 4.72 15.17
N ASP A 29 10.55 4.42 16.18
CA ASP A 29 10.75 3.26 17.04
C ASP A 29 10.47 1.97 16.25
N LEU A 30 9.49 2.01 15.34
CA LEU A 30 9.25 0.92 14.40
C LEU A 30 10.43 0.72 13.44
N VAL A 31 11.00 1.81 12.91
CA VAL A 31 12.20 1.73 12.05
C VAL A 31 13.34 1.03 12.78
N GLN A 32 13.68 1.49 13.99
CA GLN A 32 14.76 0.90 14.79
C GLN A 32 14.50 -0.59 15.10
N LEU A 33 13.25 -0.95 15.39
CA LEU A 33 12.85 -2.33 15.65
C LEU A 33 13.06 -3.21 14.40
N LEU A 34 12.71 -2.70 13.23
CA LEU A 34 12.85 -3.40 11.96
C LEU A 34 14.33 -3.57 11.56
N GLU A 35 15.16 -2.55 11.76
CA GLU A 35 16.62 -2.63 11.56
C GLU A 35 17.24 -3.70 12.46
N THR A 36 16.90 -3.69 13.75
CA THR A 36 17.40 -4.68 14.73
C THR A 36 16.96 -6.11 14.39
N SER A 37 15.89 -6.26 13.59
CA SER A 37 15.40 -7.56 13.12
C SER A 37 16.12 -8.11 11.88
N GLY A 38 17.11 -7.38 11.36
CA GLY A 38 17.92 -7.78 10.21
C GLY A 38 17.38 -7.32 8.86
N LEU A 39 16.56 -6.27 8.83
CA LEU A 39 16.23 -5.56 7.60
C LEU A 39 17.22 -4.42 7.37
N ASP A 40 17.61 -4.21 6.12
CA ASP A 40 18.58 -3.18 5.74
C ASP A 40 17.85 -1.93 5.21
N ASN A 41 18.55 -0.79 5.20
CA ASN A 41 18.08 0.48 4.62
C ASN A 41 16.65 0.86 5.03
N VAL A 42 16.32 0.67 6.31
CA VAL A 42 14.95 0.88 6.79
C VAL A 42 14.68 2.38 6.96
N SER A 43 13.57 2.84 6.41
CA SER A 43 13.09 4.19 6.66
C SER A 43 11.56 4.23 6.68
N SER A 44 11.00 5.34 7.16
CA SER A 44 9.55 5.55 7.12
C SER A 44 9.21 6.91 6.51
N TYR A 45 7.99 7.02 6.00
CA TYR A 45 7.48 8.27 5.47
C TYR A 45 6.08 8.54 6.03
N ILE A 46 5.92 9.68 6.71
CA ILE A 46 4.70 10.15 7.38
C ILE A 46 4.08 9.13 8.37
N GLN A 47 3.13 9.56 9.20
CA GLN A 47 2.50 8.69 10.21
C GLN A 47 1.37 7.81 9.64
N SER A 48 1.31 7.61 8.32
CA SER A 48 0.26 6.80 7.70
C SER A 48 0.65 5.33 7.51
N GLY A 49 1.78 4.88 8.08
CA GLY A 49 2.24 3.49 7.96
C GLY A 49 2.87 3.17 6.61
N ASN A 50 3.95 3.87 6.26
CA ASN A 50 4.78 3.55 5.10
C ASN A 50 6.20 3.28 5.59
N VAL A 51 6.73 2.10 5.27
CA VAL A 51 8.08 1.68 5.62
C VAL A 51 8.80 1.22 4.36
N ILE A 52 9.98 1.75 4.11
CA ILE A 52 10.90 1.30 3.06
C ILE A 52 11.95 0.42 3.74
N CYS A 53 12.35 -0.67 3.11
CA CYS A 53 13.44 -1.53 3.59
C CYS A 53 14.00 -2.40 2.47
N GLU A 54 15.17 -2.99 2.70
CA GLU A 54 15.84 -3.93 1.83
C GLU A 54 16.03 -5.28 2.52
N THR A 55 15.83 -6.35 1.76
CA THR A 55 16.02 -7.71 2.27
C THR A 55 16.16 -8.72 1.13
N SER A 56 16.66 -9.91 1.46
CA SER A 56 16.72 -11.04 0.53
C SER A 56 15.53 -12.00 0.64
N ILE A 57 14.63 -11.80 1.60
CA ILE A 57 13.43 -12.63 1.77
C ILE A 57 12.31 -12.14 0.84
N SER A 58 11.38 -13.03 0.49
CA SER A 58 10.28 -12.69 -0.40
C SER A 58 9.31 -11.67 0.22
N ALA A 59 8.57 -10.94 -0.61
CA ALA A 59 7.52 -10.00 -0.15
C ALA A 59 6.52 -10.63 0.84
N LYS A 60 6.16 -11.90 0.61
CA LYS A 60 5.24 -12.66 1.48
C LYS A 60 5.87 -12.94 2.85
N GLU A 61 7.13 -13.34 2.87
CA GLU A 61 7.88 -13.57 4.12
C GLU A 61 8.10 -12.26 4.88
N LEU A 62 8.43 -11.18 4.18
CA LEU A 62 8.59 -9.85 4.75
C LEU A 62 7.29 -9.35 5.40
N ALA A 63 6.14 -9.50 4.72
CA ALA A 63 4.85 -9.12 5.27
C ALA A 63 4.54 -9.86 6.59
N ARG A 64 4.82 -11.17 6.63
CA ARG A 64 4.64 -12.01 7.83
C ARG A 64 5.62 -11.60 8.94
N HIS A 65 6.88 -11.34 8.60
CA HIS A 65 7.91 -10.92 9.54
C HIS A 65 7.56 -9.60 10.23
N ILE A 66 7.24 -8.57 9.44
CA ILE A 66 6.85 -7.25 9.93
C ILE A 66 5.59 -7.36 10.81
N HIS A 67 4.57 -8.11 10.36
CA HIS A 67 3.35 -8.32 11.13
C HIS A 67 3.65 -8.90 12.51
N GLN A 68 4.38 -10.01 12.55
CA GLN A 68 4.68 -10.72 13.80
C GLN A 68 5.48 -9.85 14.76
N LEU A 69 6.48 -9.13 14.23
CA LEU A 69 7.33 -8.27 15.02
C LEU A 69 6.56 -7.09 15.64
N ILE A 70 5.66 -6.45 14.87
CA ILE A 70 4.77 -5.41 15.38
C ILE A 70 3.83 -5.99 16.44
N LEU A 71 3.22 -7.15 16.18
CA LEU A 71 2.28 -7.78 17.11
C LEU A 71 2.96 -8.12 18.45
N GLU A 72 4.15 -8.71 18.42
CA GLU A 72 4.87 -9.14 19.62
C GLU A 72 5.47 -7.98 20.42
N LYS A 73 5.97 -6.94 19.75
CA LYS A 73 6.74 -5.87 20.41
C LYS A 73 5.94 -4.61 20.67
N ILE A 74 4.91 -4.35 19.86
CA ILE A 74 4.06 -3.16 19.96
C ILE A 74 2.62 -3.51 20.36
N GLY A 75 2.15 -4.72 20.01
CA GLY A 75 0.79 -5.18 20.31
C GLY A 75 -0.26 -4.81 19.25
N ALA A 76 0.14 -4.11 18.18
CA ALA A 76 -0.78 -3.72 17.11
C ALA A 76 -0.97 -4.85 16.09
N ASN A 77 -2.23 -5.25 15.85
CA ASN A 77 -2.57 -6.30 14.89
C ASN A 77 -2.85 -5.68 13.51
N LEU A 78 -1.79 -5.43 12.75
CA LEU A 78 -1.86 -4.73 11.46
C LEU A 78 -1.63 -5.68 10.29
N ALA A 79 -2.45 -5.56 9.24
CA ALA A 79 -2.11 -6.18 7.96
C ALA A 79 -0.98 -5.40 7.27
N ILE A 80 -0.03 -6.12 6.69
CA ILE A 80 1.14 -5.57 6.01
C ILE A 80 1.06 -5.91 4.53
N ILE A 81 0.97 -4.88 3.68
CA ILE A 81 0.99 -5.04 2.22
C ILE A 81 2.37 -4.66 1.72
N VAL A 82 3.02 -5.53 0.96
CA VAL A 82 4.41 -5.35 0.52
C VAL A 82 4.46 -5.25 -0.99
N LYS A 83 5.17 -4.26 -1.51
CA LYS A 83 5.37 -4.02 -2.95
C LYS A 83 6.83 -3.76 -3.25
N GLU A 84 7.31 -4.31 -4.35
CA GLU A 84 8.65 -4.01 -4.87
C GLU A 84 8.67 -2.61 -5.47
N LYS A 85 9.84 -1.96 -5.46
CA LYS A 85 10.02 -0.67 -6.15
C LYS A 85 9.54 -0.71 -7.59
N SER A 86 9.92 -1.76 -8.32
CA SER A 86 9.58 -1.98 -9.72
C SER A 86 8.05 -2.03 -9.96
N ASP A 87 7.29 -2.63 -9.04
CA ASP A 87 5.82 -2.66 -9.13
C ASP A 87 5.19 -1.28 -8.93
N LEU A 88 5.80 -0.46 -8.06
CA LEU A 88 5.36 0.91 -7.81
C LEU A 88 5.68 1.81 -9.01
N GLU A 89 6.86 1.68 -9.60
CA GLU A 89 7.25 2.41 -10.82
C GLU A 89 6.31 2.07 -11.98
N LYS A 90 6.01 0.78 -12.19
CA LYS A 90 5.01 0.34 -13.16
C LYS A 90 3.62 0.92 -12.86
N ALA A 91 3.20 0.97 -11.60
CA ALA A 91 1.91 1.56 -11.22
C ALA A 91 1.83 3.06 -11.58
N ILE A 92 2.94 3.80 -11.49
CA ILE A 92 2.96 5.20 -11.91
C ILE A 92 2.92 5.31 -13.44
N LEU A 93 3.74 4.52 -14.13
CA LEU A 93 3.90 4.57 -15.58
C LEU A 93 2.65 4.10 -16.34
N GLN A 94 1.94 3.11 -15.81
CA GLN A 94 0.80 2.47 -16.46
C GLN A 94 -0.54 2.86 -15.81
N ASN A 95 -0.63 4.05 -15.21
CA ASN A 95 -1.88 4.54 -14.64
C ASN A 95 -2.95 4.70 -15.76
N PRO A 96 -4.07 3.96 -15.72
CA PRO A 96 -5.06 3.97 -16.79
C PRO A 96 -6.04 5.16 -16.72
N LEU A 97 -5.95 6.00 -15.68
CA LEU A 97 -6.83 7.15 -15.52
C LEU A 97 -6.44 8.29 -16.48
N PRO A 98 -7.42 9.03 -17.05
CA PRO A 98 -7.15 10.17 -17.93
C PRO A 98 -6.23 11.22 -17.28
N GLU A 99 -5.31 11.77 -18.06
CA GLU A 99 -4.31 12.73 -17.58
C GLU A 99 -4.92 14.08 -17.18
N GLU A 100 -6.11 14.40 -17.70
CA GLU A 100 -6.83 15.65 -17.40
C GLU A 100 -7.44 15.68 -16.00
N LEU A 101 -7.51 14.53 -15.33
CA LEU A 101 -8.03 14.44 -13.97
C LEU A 101 -7.10 15.11 -12.95
N ASP A 102 -7.69 15.71 -11.90
CA ASP A 102 -6.93 16.25 -10.77
C ASP A 102 -6.14 15.11 -10.08
N SER A 103 -4.84 15.05 -10.35
CA SER A 103 -3.93 14.04 -9.80
C SER A 103 -3.91 13.98 -8.27
N SER A 104 -4.30 15.05 -7.56
CA SER A 104 -4.42 15.08 -6.10
C SER A 104 -5.58 14.22 -5.55
N ARG A 105 -6.50 13.80 -6.45
CA ARG A 105 -7.65 12.94 -6.20
C ARG A 105 -7.45 11.51 -6.67
N ILE A 106 -6.32 11.21 -7.30
CA ILE A 106 -5.94 9.86 -7.70
C ILE A 106 -5.35 9.11 -6.51
N HIS A 107 -5.88 7.92 -6.27
CA HIS A 107 -5.46 7.02 -5.22
C HIS A 107 -5.14 5.64 -5.81
N LEU A 108 -4.01 5.07 -5.40
CA LEU A 108 -3.59 3.73 -5.74
C LEU A 108 -3.94 2.79 -4.60
N VAL A 109 -4.50 1.63 -4.95
CA VAL A 109 -4.98 0.61 -4.03
C VAL A 109 -4.13 -0.65 -4.20
N PHE A 110 -3.39 -1.00 -3.16
CA PHE A 110 -2.49 -2.15 -3.16
C PHE A 110 -3.05 -3.28 -2.29
N THR A 111 -2.80 -4.52 -2.71
CA THR A 111 -3.09 -5.74 -1.96
C THR A 111 -2.00 -6.78 -2.19
N ASN A 112 -1.82 -7.70 -1.24
CA ASN A 112 -0.98 -8.90 -1.42
C ASN A 112 -1.78 -10.06 -2.04
N SER A 113 -3.10 -9.94 -2.10
CA SER A 113 -3.99 -11.00 -2.58
C SER A 113 -4.11 -10.98 -4.09
N HIS A 114 -4.19 -12.16 -4.69
CA HIS A 114 -4.70 -12.30 -6.05
C HIS A 114 -6.19 -11.92 -6.08
N ILE A 115 -6.61 -11.17 -7.10
CA ILE A 115 -8.01 -10.81 -7.32
C ILE A 115 -8.47 -11.56 -8.58
N SER A 116 -9.59 -12.28 -8.51
CA SER A 116 -10.12 -12.96 -9.68
C SER A 116 -10.62 -11.96 -10.72
N THR A 117 -10.45 -12.31 -12.01
CA THR A 117 -10.93 -11.51 -13.13
C THR A 117 -12.43 -11.27 -13.05
N GLU A 118 -13.22 -12.25 -12.62
CA GLU A 118 -14.67 -12.10 -12.43
C GLU A 118 -15.01 -10.99 -11.44
N ARG A 119 -14.40 -10.97 -10.25
CA ARG A 119 -14.65 -9.93 -9.25
C ARG A 119 -14.19 -8.54 -9.73
N LEU A 120 -13.08 -8.48 -10.47
CA LEU A 120 -12.63 -7.23 -11.09
C LEU A 120 -13.63 -6.72 -12.11
N THR A 121 -14.14 -7.60 -12.98
CA THR A 121 -15.16 -7.27 -13.98
C THR A 121 -16.44 -6.77 -13.32
N GLU A 122 -16.93 -7.48 -12.29
CA GLU A 122 -18.11 -7.07 -11.54
C GLU A 122 -17.99 -5.66 -10.96
N VAL A 123 -16.84 -5.33 -10.35
CA VAL A 123 -16.62 -3.98 -9.78
C VAL A 123 -16.46 -2.94 -10.89
N ARG A 124 -15.76 -3.27 -11.98
CA ARG A 124 -15.54 -2.37 -13.13
C ARG A 124 -16.83 -1.96 -13.82
N GLU A 125 -17.83 -2.84 -13.86
CA GLU A 125 -19.13 -2.58 -14.47
C GLU A 125 -20.09 -1.79 -13.55
N MET A 126 -19.72 -1.56 -12.29
CA MET A 126 -20.56 -0.78 -11.39
C MET A 126 -20.51 0.70 -11.73
N ASN A 127 -21.67 1.37 -11.63
CA ASN A 127 -21.73 2.82 -11.68
C ASN A 127 -21.25 3.44 -10.36
N PHE A 128 -20.24 4.29 -10.46
CA PHE A 128 -19.66 5.07 -9.36
C PHE A 128 -19.94 6.58 -9.48
N THR A 129 -20.81 6.97 -10.41
CA THR A 129 -21.23 8.35 -10.64
C THR A 129 -20.04 9.26 -10.98
N ASP A 130 -19.66 10.15 -10.08
CA ASP A 130 -18.56 11.10 -10.26
C ASP A 130 -17.19 10.46 -9.93
N GLU A 131 -17.16 9.32 -9.20
CA GLU A 131 -15.93 8.60 -8.89
C GLU A 131 -15.57 7.60 -10.01
N ILE A 132 -14.27 7.29 -10.17
CA ILE A 132 -13.80 6.33 -11.18
C ILE A 132 -13.05 5.21 -10.50
N PHE A 133 -13.37 3.97 -10.85
CA PHE A 133 -12.58 2.79 -10.53
C PHE A 133 -11.89 2.28 -11.79
N ALA A 134 -10.59 2.01 -11.71
CA ALA A 134 -9.85 1.41 -12.80
C ALA A 134 -8.91 0.30 -12.29
N VAL A 135 -8.62 -0.64 -13.17
CA VAL A 135 -7.74 -1.79 -12.91
C VAL A 135 -6.48 -1.60 -13.74
N GLY A 136 -5.30 -1.67 -13.11
CA GLY A 136 -4.04 -1.77 -13.84
C GLY A 136 -3.30 -3.06 -13.49
N GLU A 137 -2.07 -3.18 -13.97
CA GLU A 137 -1.27 -4.41 -13.89
C GLU A 137 -0.85 -4.73 -12.45
N THR A 138 -0.36 -3.75 -11.69
CA THR A 138 0.23 -3.96 -10.36
C THR A 138 -0.64 -3.46 -9.20
N CYS A 139 -1.65 -2.62 -9.48
CA CYS A 139 -2.58 -2.10 -8.49
C CYS A 139 -3.94 -1.69 -9.10
N LEU A 140 -4.90 -1.36 -8.24
CA LEU A 140 -6.15 -0.71 -8.65
C LEU A 140 -6.05 0.80 -8.43
N TYR A 141 -6.92 1.54 -9.10
CA TYR A 141 -6.96 3.01 -9.06
C TYR A 141 -8.35 3.49 -8.70
N MET A 142 -8.40 4.56 -7.91
CA MET A 142 -9.62 5.31 -7.62
C MET A 142 -9.38 6.79 -7.92
N TYR A 143 -10.26 7.41 -8.69
CA TYR A 143 -10.39 8.85 -8.73
C TYR A 143 -11.57 9.27 -7.84
N LEU A 144 -11.28 10.09 -6.83
CA LEU A 144 -12.25 10.50 -5.81
C LEU A 144 -12.40 12.04 -5.83
N PRO A 145 -13.26 12.60 -6.69
CA PRO A 145 -13.44 14.04 -6.77
C PRO A 145 -13.97 14.61 -5.45
N ARG A 146 -13.61 15.86 -5.15
CA ARG A 146 -13.95 16.49 -3.87
C ARG A 146 -15.46 16.65 -3.70
N ASP A 147 -16.08 17.06 -4.79
CA ASP A 147 -17.48 17.43 -5.02
C ASP A 147 -18.36 16.27 -5.47
N ALA A 148 -17.83 15.04 -5.49
CA ALA A 148 -18.61 13.83 -5.76
C ALA A 148 -19.89 13.81 -4.91
N ARG A 149 -21.04 13.72 -5.57
CA ARG A 149 -22.35 13.72 -4.90
C ARG A 149 -22.56 12.46 -4.07
N ILE A 150 -22.03 11.33 -4.55
CA ILE A 150 -22.09 10.03 -3.89
C ILE A 150 -20.66 9.50 -3.75
N LYS A 151 -20.25 9.20 -2.52
CA LYS A 151 -18.91 8.68 -2.21
C LYS A 151 -19.00 7.20 -1.83
N LYS A 152 -18.77 6.34 -2.82
CA LYS A 152 -18.96 4.88 -2.69
C LYS A 152 -17.63 4.13 -2.66
N LEU A 153 -16.65 4.58 -3.42
CA LEU A 153 -15.32 3.97 -3.51
C LEU A 153 -14.49 4.28 -2.25
N ASN A 154 -14.12 3.23 -1.54
CA ASN A 154 -13.20 3.25 -0.42
C ASN A 154 -12.67 1.83 -0.14
N ASN A 155 -11.70 1.70 0.77
CA ASN A 155 -11.12 0.40 1.11
C ASN A 155 -12.17 -0.62 1.56
N ASN A 156 -13.08 -0.25 2.46
CA ASN A 156 -14.08 -1.19 2.98
C ASN A 156 -14.99 -1.73 1.86
N PHE A 157 -15.38 -0.86 0.92
CA PHE A 157 -16.14 -1.26 -0.25
C PHE A 157 -15.36 -2.25 -1.13
N LEU A 158 -14.12 -1.93 -1.49
CA LEU A 158 -13.29 -2.78 -2.33
C LEU A 158 -12.95 -4.12 -1.66
N GLU A 159 -12.59 -4.10 -0.38
CA GLU A 159 -12.29 -5.31 0.40
C GLU A 159 -13.49 -6.25 0.45
N LYS A 160 -14.70 -5.71 0.69
CA LYS A 160 -15.93 -6.51 0.69
C LYS A 160 -16.25 -7.08 -0.68
N LYS A 161 -16.09 -6.30 -1.76
CA LYS A 161 -16.44 -6.73 -3.13
C LYS A 161 -15.42 -7.68 -3.73
N LEU A 162 -14.13 -7.44 -3.50
CA LEU A 162 -13.04 -8.19 -4.10
C LEU A 162 -12.57 -9.35 -3.19
N GLY A 163 -12.96 -9.36 -1.91
CA GLY A 163 -12.54 -10.36 -0.93
C GLY A 163 -11.04 -10.29 -0.65
N ILE A 164 -10.51 -9.08 -0.50
CA ILE A 164 -9.09 -8.80 -0.29
C ILE A 164 -8.87 -7.98 0.98
N ILE A 165 -7.60 -7.84 1.37
CA ILE A 165 -7.14 -6.81 2.29
C ILE A 165 -6.39 -5.76 1.47
N ALA A 166 -6.77 -4.49 1.58
CA ALA A 166 -6.25 -3.42 0.75
C ALA A 166 -5.74 -2.23 1.56
N THR A 167 -4.72 -1.55 1.03
CA THR A 167 -4.24 -0.26 1.53
C THR A 167 -4.20 0.74 0.39
N THR A 168 -4.70 1.94 0.66
CA THR A 168 -4.80 3.02 -0.32
C THR A 168 -3.85 4.14 0.02
N ARG A 169 -3.19 4.69 -1.00
CA ARG A 169 -2.31 5.85 -0.91
C ARG A 169 -2.59 6.81 -2.06
N LYS A 170 -2.42 8.10 -1.81
CA LYS A 170 -2.48 9.11 -2.88
C LYS A 170 -1.35 8.90 -3.86
N LEU A 171 -1.59 9.21 -5.13
CA LEU A 171 -0.58 9.19 -6.18
C LEU A 171 0.68 9.99 -5.80
N SER A 172 0.51 11.19 -5.23
CA SER A 172 1.63 12.02 -4.77
C SER A 172 2.45 11.39 -3.64
N VAL A 173 1.83 10.58 -2.77
CA VAL A 173 2.55 9.85 -1.71
C VAL A 173 3.37 8.72 -2.30
N ILE A 174 2.83 7.99 -3.28
CA ILE A 174 3.57 6.91 -3.95
C ILE A 174 4.76 7.47 -4.73
N LYS A 175 4.58 8.55 -5.50
CA LYS A 175 5.70 9.24 -6.17
C LYS A 175 6.80 9.62 -5.17
N LYS A 176 6.43 10.22 -4.03
CA LYS A 176 7.42 10.61 -3.02
C LYS A 176 8.10 9.43 -2.32
N LEU A 177 7.44 8.28 -2.24
CA LEU A 177 8.04 7.04 -1.71
C LEU A 177 9.04 6.46 -2.70
N ILE A 178 8.73 6.45 -3.99
CA ILE A 178 9.67 6.03 -5.05
C ILE A 178 10.92 6.91 -5.02
N ASP A 179 10.78 8.25 -4.93
CA ASP A 179 11.94 9.16 -4.83
C ASP A 179 12.84 8.90 -3.60
N ARG A 180 12.31 8.24 -2.56
CA ARG A 180 13.05 7.89 -1.32
C ARG A 180 13.66 6.49 -1.39
N MET A 181 13.32 5.75 -2.43
CA MET A 181 13.84 4.43 -2.76
C MET A 181 15.00 4.53 -3.77
N ASP A 182 15.28 5.72 -4.29
CA ASP A 182 16.49 6.07 -5.06
C ASP A 182 17.65 6.50 -4.14
#